data_AF-A0A9D5JFE0-F1
#
_entry.id   AF-A0A9D5JFE0-F1
#
_cell.length_a   1.000
_cell.length_b   1.000
_cell.length_c   1.000
_cell.angle_alpha   90.00
_cell.angle_beta   90.00
_cell.angle_gamma   90.00
#
_symmetry.space_group_name_H-M   'P 1'
#
loop_
_entity.id
_entity.type
_entity.pdbx_description
1 polymer ?
#
loop_
_entity_poly.entity_id
_entity_poly.type
_entity_poly.pdbx_seq_one_letter_code
_entity_poly.pdbx_strand_id
1 'polypeptide(L)' 'MKNSELRGLSIDELKNKLAVEKENYGKLKFAHSITPIENPVKIREFRKLVARIKTEIRAKELNQTVEVTK' A
#
# COMPACT_ATOMS: atom_id res chain seq x y z
N MET A 1 -1.99 0.75 -9.94
CA MET A 1 -1.00 1.82 -9.73
C MET A 1 0.37 1.39 -10.22
N LYS A 2 1.04 2.26 -11.00
CA LYS A 2 2.45 2.09 -11.38
C LYS A 2 3.33 2.56 -10.21
N ASN A 3 4.48 1.91 -10.00
CA ASN A 3 5.41 2.25 -8.92
C ASN A 3 5.93 3.71 -9.03
N SER A 4 5.90 4.29 -10.23
CA SER A 4 6.30 5.67 -10.51
C SER A 4 5.50 6.69 -9.70
N GLU A 5 4.22 6.46 -9.50
CA GLU A 5 3.33 7.36 -8.72
C GLU A 5 3.65 7.30 -7.22
N LEU A 6 4.18 6.17 -6.73
CA LEU A 6 4.51 5.99 -5.31
C LEU A 6 5.80 6.71 -4.91
N ARG A 7 6.73 6.89 -5.86
CA ARG A 7 8.01 7.56 -5.59
C ARG A 7 7.87 9.06 -5.33
N GLY A 8 6.93 9.71 -6.01
CA GLY A 8 6.69 11.16 -5.92
C GLY A 8 5.96 11.62 -4.67
N LEU A 9 5.35 10.71 -3.89
CA LEU A 9 4.60 11.05 -2.68
C LEU A 9 5.52 11.20 -1.47
N SER A 10 5.19 12.11 -0.54
CA SER A 10 5.87 12.23 0.74
C SER A 10 5.62 11.01 1.65
N ILE A 11 6.45 10.81 2.68
CA ILE A 11 6.29 9.71 3.65
C ILE A 11 4.90 9.77 4.32
N ASP A 12 4.44 10.97 4.66
CA ASP A 12 3.14 11.15 5.33
C ASP A 12 1.97 10.87 4.38
N GLU A 13 2.08 11.27 3.12
CA GLU A 13 1.09 10.95 2.09
C GLU A 13 1.04 9.44 1.82
N LEU A 14 2.19 8.76 1.80
CA LEU A 14 2.26 7.31 1.68
C LEU A 14 1.61 6.60 2.88
N LYS A 15 1.78 7.11 4.10
CA LYS A 15 1.11 6.58 5.30
C LYS A 15 -0.41 6.78 5.24
N ASN A 16 -0.87 7.95 4.83
CA ASN A 16 -2.29 8.23 4.66
C ASN A 16 -2.91 7.30 3.60
N LYS A 17 -2.24 7.14 2.47
CA LYS A 17 -2.68 6.25 1.40
C LYS A 17 -2.68 4.79 1.83
N LEU A 18 -1.68 4.36 2.60
CA LEU A 18 -1.63 3.03 3.20
C LEU A 18 -2.86 2.76 4.08
N ALA A 19 -3.28 3.72 4.90
CA ALA A 19 -4.43 3.56 5.78
C ALA A 19 -5.72 3.33 4.98
N VAL A 20 -5.96 4.18 3.98
CA VAL A 20 -7.13 4.08 3.08
C VAL A 20 -7.16 2.75 2.33
N GLU A 21 -6.04 2.36 1.71
CA GLU A 21 -5.96 1.12 0.95
C GLU A 21 -6.10 -0.14 1.82
N LYS A 22 -5.62 -0.08 3.07
CA LYS A 22 -5.78 -1.17 4.03
C LYS A 22 -7.24 -1.33 4.47
N GLU A 23 -7.96 -0.23 4.67
CA GLU A 23 -9.38 -0.23 4.96
C GLU A 23 -10.18 -0.81 3.78
N ASN A 24 -9.89 -0.36 2.56
CA ASN A 24 -10.52 -0.88 1.34
C ASN A 24 -10.29 -2.38 1.17
N TYR A 25 -9.05 -2.85 1.36
CA TYR A 25 -8.74 -4.28 1.34
C TYR A 25 -9.52 -5.06 2.40
N GLY A 26 -9.66 -4.51 3.61
CA GLY A 26 -10.44 -5.10 4.69
C GLY A 26 -11.93 -5.23 4.32
N LYS A 27 -12.54 -4.16 3.80
CA LYS A 27 -13.93 -4.14 3.33
C LYS A 27 -14.16 -5.16 2.23
N LEU A 28 -13.28 -5.22 1.23
CA LEU A 28 -13.38 -6.21 0.14
C LEU A 28 -13.24 -7.65 0.66
N LYS A 29 -12.32 -7.91 1.58
CA LYS A 29 -12.16 -9.26 2.15
C LYS A 29 -13.40 -9.68 2.94
N PHE A 30 -13.97 -8.75 3.72
CA PHE A 30 -15.19 -9.00 4.49
C PHE A 30 -16.40 -9.21 3.58
N ALA A 31 -16.58 -8.36 2.57
CA ALA A 31 -17.62 -8.55 1.56
C ALA A 31 -17.47 -9.92 0.87
N HIS A 32 -16.25 -10.33 0.51
CA HIS A 32 -16.00 -11.63 -0.12
C HIS A 32 -16.35 -12.82 0.76
N SER A 33 -16.15 -12.70 2.08
CA SER A 33 -16.52 -13.77 3.02
C SER A 33 -18.02 -13.93 3.20
N ILE A 34 -18.81 -12.89 2.91
CA ILE A 34 -20.28 -12.93 3.01
C ILE A 34 -20.88 -13.35 1.67
N THR A 35 -20.42 -12.73 0.58
CA THR A 35 -20.88 -13.01 -0.77
C THR A 35 -19.68 -13.22 -1.70
N PRO A 36 -19.71 -14.22 -2.59
CA PRO A 36 -18.70 -14.36 -3.63
C PRO A 36 -18.63 -13.07 -4.45
N ILE A 37 -17.45 -12.46 -4.51
CA ILE A 37 -17.23 -11.25 -5.31
C ILE A 37 -17.05 -11.66 -6.76
N GLU A 38 -17.66 -10.92 -7.69
CA GLU A 38 -17.56 -11.16 -9.14
C GLU A 38 -16.12 -11.27 -9.65
N ASN A 39 -15.21 -10.49 -9.07
CA ASN A 39 -13.80 -10.48 -9.46
C ASN A 39 -12.84 -10.61 -8.26
N PRO A 40 -12.41 -11.83 -7.90
CA PRO A 40 -11.44 -12.05 -6.82
C PRO A 40 -10.03 -11.52 -7.14
N VAL A 41 -9.72 -11.21 -8.40
CA VAL A 41 -8.42 -10.62 -8.79
C VAL A 41 -8.21 -9.26 -8.13
N LYS A 42 -9.28 -8.49 -7.91
CA LYS A 42 -9.21 -7.20 -7.21
C LYS A 42 -8.59 -7.32 -5.82
N ILE A 43 -8.94 -8.37 -5.06
CA ILE A 43 -8.37 -8.64 -3.73
C ILE A 43 -6.85 -8.82 -3.81
N ARG A 44 -6.38 -9.53 -4.84
CA ARG A 44 -4.94 -9.72 -5.10
C ARG A 44 -4.25 -8.41 -5.47
N GLU A 45 -4.90 -7.56 -6.26
CA GLU A 45 -4.38 -6.25 -6.66
C GLU A 45 -4.24 -5.31 -5.47
N PHE A 46 -5.26 -5.19 -4.63
CA PHE A 46 -5.20 -4.40 -3.40
C PHE A 46 -4.13 -4.92 -2.44
N ARG A 47 -3.99 -6.24 -2.29
CA ARG A 47 -2.89 -6.82 -1.48
C ARG A 47 -1.52 -6.42 -2.01
N LYS A 48 -1.31 -6.49 -3.34
CA LYS A 48 -0.06 -6.06 -3.98
C LYS A 48 0.18 -4.56 -3.82
N LEU A 49 -0.87 -3.75 -3.89
CA LEU A 49 -0.77 -2.31 -3.72
C LEU A 49 -0.31 -1.94 -2.29
N VAL A 50 -0.94 -2.52 -1.28
CA VAL A 50 -0.54 -2.32 0.13
C VAL A 50 0.91 -2.73 0.35
N ALA A 51 1.34 -3.86 -0.23
CA ALA A 51 2.73 -4.31 -0.14
C ALA A 51 3.71 -3.29 -0.76
N ARG A 52 3.41 -2.78 -1.96
CA ARG A 52 4.25 -1.78 -2.64
C ARG A 52 4.38 -0.48 -1.83
N ILE A 53 3.30 0.01 -1.24
CA ILE A 53 3.32 1.23 -0.41
C ILE A 53 4.22 1.00 0.82
N LYS A 54 4.11 -0.15 1.48
CA LYS A 54 4.99 -0.50 2.63
C LYS A 54 6.45 -0.57 2.24
N THR A 55 6.76 -1.18 1.10
CA THR A 55 8.14 -1.27 0.60
C THR A 55 8.72 0.12 0.36
N GLU A 56 7.94 1.04 -0.20
CA GLU A 56 8.44 2.39 -0.50
C GLU A 56 8.61 3.24 0.76
N ILE A 57 7.71 3.12 1.74
CA ILE A 57 7.91 3.72 3.07
C ILE A 57 9.23 3.24 3.67
N ARG A 58 9.45 1.92 3.66
CA ARG A 58 10.68 1.33 4.22
C ARG A 58 11.94 1.77 3.47
N ALA A 59 11.87 1.88 2.14
CA ALA A 59 12.97 2.37 1.32
C ALA A 59 13.33 3.82 1.66
N LYS A 60 12.34 4.69 1.86
CA LYS A 60 12.56 6.08 2.28
C LYS A 60 13.14 6.18 3.69
N GLU A 61 12.64 5.39 4.63
CA GLU A 61 13.21 5.31 5.99
C GLU A 61 14.68 4.88 5.97
N LEU A 62 15.02 3.84 5.20
CA LEU A 62 16.40 3.37 5.06
C LEU A 62 17.31 4.45 4.47
N ASN A 63 16.88 5.16 3.42
CA ASN A 63 17.65 6.26 2.85
C ASN A 63 17.90 7.37 3.88
N GLN A 64 16.90 7.73 4.67
CA GLN A 64 17.04 8.75 5.72
C GLN A 64 18.01 8.31 6.83
N THR A 65 18.03 7.02 7.21
CA THR A 65 18.99 6.52 8.21
C THR A 65 20.45 6.54 7.72
N VAL A 66 20.68 6.32 6.42
CA VAL A 66 22.02 6.34 5.81
C VAL A 66 22.57 7.77 5.70
N GLU A 67 21.71 8.78 5.54
CA GLU A 67 22.13 10.19 5.52
C GLU A 67 22.55 10.70 6.90
N VAL A 68 21.98 10.18 7.99
CA VAL A 68 22.29 10.61 9.37
C VAL A 68 23.59 9.97 9.91
N THR A 69 24.00 8.84 9.34
CA THR A 69 25.21 8.10 9.77
C THR A 69 26.48 8.48 9.00
N LYS A 70 26.37 9.36 8.01
CA LYS A 70 27.49 9.96 7.27
C LYS A 70 27.78 11.37 7.78
#